data_AF-A0A378MZ27-F1
#
_entry.id   AF-A0A378MZ27-F1
#
_cell.length_a   1.000
_cell.length_b   1.000
_cell.length_c   1.000
_cell.angle_alpha   90.00
_cell.angle_beta   90.00
_cell.angle_gamma   90.00
#
_symmetry.space_group_name_H-M   'P 1'
#
loop_
_entity.id
_entity.type
_entity.pdbx_description
1 polymer ?
#
loop_
_entity_poly.entity_id
_entity_poly.type
_entity_poly.pdbx_seq_one_letter_code
_entity_poly.pdbx_strand_id
1 'polypeptide(L)'
;MVLKGQPLTKGDHFRQLPVHSPTSGRVIGIEPYVSAHASGLPEITVIIETDGKDKWVERQPIEDFLSLTSDQIIQKVYQYGIAGLGGAVFQPQQN
;
A
#
# COMPACT_ATOMS: atom_id res chain seq x y z
N MET A 1 11.83 11.09 6.26
CA MET A 1 10.47 11.34 6.76
C MET A 1 9.48 10.69 5.79
N VAL A 2 8.37 10.21 6.31
CA VAL A 2 7.26 9.64 5.52
C VAL A 2 5.96 10.33 5.91
N LEU A 3 5.02 10.38 4.97
CA LEU A 3 3.67 10.89 5.19
C LEU A 3 2.66 9.74 5.28
N LYS A 4 1.53 9.98 5.94
CA LYS A 4 0.42 9.03 5.97
C LYS A 4 -0.11 8.79 4.56
N GLY A 5 -0.28 7.53 4.19
CA GLY A 5 -0.68 7.13 2.84
C GLY A 5 0.46 7.19 1.81
N GLN A 6 1.72 7.43 2.21
CA GLN A 6 2.86 7.32 1.31
C GLN A 6 3.23 5.85 1.08
N PRO A 7 3.43 5.39 -0.17
CA PRO A 7 3.92 4.03 -0.43
C PRO A 7 5.34 3.85 0.13
N LEU A 8 5.52 2.78 0.90
CA LEU A 8 6.81 2.37 1.48
C LEU A 8 7.49 1.28 0.66
N THR A 9 6.69 0.47 -0.03
CA THR A 9 7.17 -0.56 -0.95
C THR A 9 6.65 -0.28 -2.35
N LYS A 10 7.33 -0.84 -3.35
CA LYS A 10 6.86 -0.88 -4.73
C LYS A 10 6.52 -2.33 -5.05
N GLY A 11 5.30 -2.56 -5.51
CA GLY A 11 4.92 -3.85 -6.03
C GLY A 11 5.55 -4.11 -7.40
N ASP A 12 5.73 -5.39 -7.74
CA ASP A 12 6.22 -5.83 -9.04
C ASP A 12 5.07 -6.42 -9.86
N HIS A 13 4.73 -5.79 -11.00
CA HIS A 13 3.75 -6.26 -11.98
C HIS A 13 2.48 -6.90 -11.38
N PHE A 14 1.79 -6.21 -10.46
CA PHE A 14 0.57 -6.70 -9.78
C PHE A 14 0.73 -7.95 -8.90
N ARG A 15 1.94 -8.51 -8.74
CA ARG A 15 2.17 -9.68 -7.88
C ARG A 15 2.16 -9.34 -6.39
N GLN A 16 2.51 -8.10 -6.07
CA GLN A 16 2.55 -7.57 -4.72
C GLN A 16 1.96 -6.17 -4.72
N LEU A 17 1.22 -5.84 -3.68
CA LEU A 17 0.65 -4.52 -3.51
C LEU A 17 1.65 -3.61 -2.78
N PRO A 18 1.74 -2.32 -3.17
CA PRO A 18 2.43 -1.33 -2.36
C PRO A 18 1.84 -1.28 -0.94
N VAL A 19 2.69 -1.37 0.07
CA VAL A 19 2.33 -1.15 1.46
C VAL A 19 2.53 0.32 1.78
N HIS A 20 1.53 0.96 2.37
CA HIS A 20 1.54 2.39 2.65
C HIS A 20 1.81 2.67 4.12
N SER A 21 2.45 3.81 4.40
CA SER A 21 2.66 4.25 5.77
C SER A 21 1.33 4.60 6.45
N PRO A 22 1.06 4.06 7.66
CA PRO A 22 -0.19 4.32 8.38
C PRO A 22 -0.24 5.69 9.07
N THR A 23 0.91 6.37 9.21
CA THR A 23 1.04 7.67 9.90
C THR A 23 2.19 8.49 9.30
N SER A 24 2.31 9.76 9.66
CA SER A 24 3.53 10.53 9.37
C SER A 24 4.60 10.28 10.42
N GLY A 25 5.86 10.37 10.01
CA GLY A 25 6.97 10.16 10.94
C GLY A 25 8.31 9.93 10.27
N ARG A 26 9.22 9.34 11.04
CA ARG A 26 10.58 9.00 10.60
C ARG A 26 10.73 7.49 10.58
N VAL A 27 11.24 6.96 9.46
CA VAL A 27 11.70 5.57 9.41
C VAL A 27 12.98 5.49 10.26
N ILE A 28 12.96 4.63 11.27
CA ILE A 28 14.08 4.46 12.21
C ILE A 28 14.80 3.12 12.04
N GLY A 29 14.21 2.18 11.30
CA GLY A 29 14.81 0.88 11.06
C GLY A 29 14.09 0.09 9.96
N ILE A 30 14.82 -0.86 9.37
CA ILE A 30 14.30 -1.90 8.49
C ILE A 30 14.98 -3.19 8.93
N GLU A 31 14.27 -4.01 9.70
CA GLU A 31 14.86 -5.18 10.38
C GLU A 31 13.79 -6.23 10.68
N PRO A 32 14.19 -7.48 11.01
CA PRO A 32 13.24 -8.51 11.41
C PRO A 32 12.48 -8.12 12.68
N TYR A 33 11.15 -8.16 12.61
CA TYR A 33 10.26 -7.96 13.76
C TYR A 33 9.19 -9.04 13.81
N VAL A 34 8.63 -9.32 14.99
CA VAL A 34 7.59 -10.34 15.13
C VAL A 34 6.41 -10.03 14.21
N SER A 35 6.04 -10.99 13.35
CA SER A 35 4.93 -10.80 12.43
C SER A 35 3.58 -10.78 13.15
N ALA A 36 2.57 -10.20 12.49
CA ALA A 36 1.20 -10.21 12.99
C ALA A 36 0.50 -11.58 12.85
N HIS A 37 1.11 -12.52 12.14
CA HIS A 37 0.59 -13.87 12.00
C HIS A 37 0.76 -14.66 13.30
N ALA A 38 -0.18 -15.57 13.60
CA ALA A 38 -0.17 -16.35 14.85
C ALA A 38 1.09 -17.21 15.06
N SER A 39 1.86 -17.46 14.01
CA SER A 39 3.15 -18.17 14.11
C SER A 39 4.24 -17.36 14.81
N GLY A 40 4.14 -16.03 14.87
CA GLY A 40 5.13 -15.16 15.49
C GLY A 40 6.52 -15.20 14.84
N LEU A 41 6.62 -15.69 13.60
CA LEU A 41 7.90 -15.73 12.89
C LEU A 41 8.34 -14.30 12.53
N PRO A 42 9.63 -13.93 12.72
CA PRO A 42 10.11 -12.62 12.34
C PRO A 42 10.00 -12.36 10.83
N GLU A 43 9.53 -11.18 10.46
CA GLU A 43 9.45 -10.69 9.08
C GLU A 43 10.18 -9.35 8.94
N ILE A 44 10.77 -9.09 7.78
CA ILE A 44 11.41 -7.80 7.48
C ILE A 44 10.37 -6.70 7.57
N THR A 45 10.57 -5.77 8.51
CA THR A 45 9.59 -4.78 8.92
C THR A 45 10.18 -3.37 8.85
N VAL A 46 9.39 -2.41 8.36
CA VAL A 46 9.73 -0.98 8.40
C VAL A 46 9.23 -0.39 9.73
N ILE A 47 10.14 0.14 10.55
CA ILE A 47 9.81 0.72 11.86
C ILE A 47 9.71 2.24 11.72
N ILE A 48 8.58 2.80 12.15
CA ILE A 48 8.28 4.22 12.04
C ILE A 48 8.09 4.82 13.43
N GLU A 49 8.92 5.80 13.77
CA GLU A 49 8.69 6.71 14.88
C GLU A 49 7.68 7.77 14.42
N THR A 50 6.46 7.73 14.98
CA THR A 50 5.41 8.70 14.63
C THR A 50 5.81 10.11 15.06
N ASP A 51 5.50 11.10 14.23
CA ASP A 51 5.64 12.51 14.61
C ASP A 51 4.38 13.09 15.29
N GLY A 52 3.33 12.27 15.46
CA GLY A 52 2.06 12.64 16.08
C GLY A 52 1.17 13.56 15.24
N LYS A 53 1.54 13.87 13.99
CA LYS A 53 0.82 14.85 13.15
C LYS A 53 -0.16 14.22 12.17
N ASP A 54 -0.01 12.93 11.88
CA ASP A 54 -0.78 12.20 10.86
C ASP A 54 -0.92 12.95 9.53
N LYS A 55 0.15 13.64 9.12
CA LYS A 55 0.16 14.44 7.90
C LYS A 55 0.07 13.51 6.69
N TRP A 56 -1.00 13.65 5.93
CA TRP A 56 -1.24 12.90 4.71
C TRP A 56 -0.35 13.35 3.54
N VAL A 57 -0.09 12.43 2.62
CA VAL A 57 0.28 12.79 1.24
C VAL A 57 -0.82 13.65 0.61
N GLU A 58 -0.47 14.36 -0.46
CA GLU A 58 -1.49 14.99 -1.29
C GLU A 58 -2.45 13.92 -1.82
N ARG A 59 -3.74 14.12 -1.55
CA ARG A 59 -4.78 13.18 -1.96
C ARG A 59 -5.33 13.61 -3.30
N GLN A 60 -5.44 12.67 -4.22
CA GLN A 60 -6.02 12.87 -5.55
C GLN A 60 -7.31 12.04 -5.65
N PRO A 61 -8.42 12.51 -5.06
CA PRO A 61 -9.70 11.83 -5.17
C PRO A 61 -10.16 11.78 -6.63
N ILE A 62 -10.91 10.74 -6.97
CA ILE A 62 -11.55 10.59 -8.28
C ILE A 62 -12.98 11.09 -8.12
N GLU A 63 -13.32 12.20 -8.76
CA GLU A 63 -14.67 12.78 -8.66
C GLU A 63 -15.72 11.92 -9.38
N ASP A 64 -15.42 11.51 -10.62
CA ASP A 64 -16.25 10.60 -11.41
C ASP A 64 -15.42 9.40 -11.88
N PHE A 65 -15.59 8.26 -11.19
CA PHE A 65 -14.87 7.05 -11.56
C PHE A 65 -15.45 6.36 -12.81
N LEU A 66 -16.68 6.70 -13.23
CA LEU A 66 -17.29 6.14 -14.45
C LEU A 66 -16.65 6.72 -15.72
N SER A 67 -15.96 7.86 -15.59
CA SER A 67 -15.15 8.44 -16.65
C SER A 67 -13.85 7.67 -16.94
N LEU A 68 -13.46 6.75 -16.05
CA LEU A 68 -12.22 5.99 -16.16
C LEU A 68 -12.45 4.66 -16.89
N THR A 69 -11.46 4.23 -17.64
CA THR A 69 -11.44 2.87 -18.18
C THR A 69 -11.23 1.85 -17.06
N SER A 70 -11.62 0.59 -17.29
CA SER A 70 -11.34 -0.51 -16.37
C SER A 70 -9.87 -0.57 -15.99
N ASP A 71 -8.96 -0.47 -16.97
CA ASP A 71 -7.51 -0.51 -16.71
C ASP A 71 -7.04 0.65 -15.83
N GLN A 72 -7.57 1.86 -16.01
CA GLN A 72 -7.24 3.00 -15.16
C GLN A 72 -7.71 2.78 -13.72
N ILE A 73 -8.89 2.19 -13.53
CA ILE A 73 -9.41 1.84 -12.20
C ILE A 73 -8.52 0.79 -11.55
N ILE A 74 -8.16 -0.27 -12.29
CA ILE A 74 -7.30 -1.36 -11.82
C ILE A 74 -5.94 -0.83 -11.40
N GLN A 75 -5.32 0.00 -12.23
CA GLN A 75 -4.05 0.65 -11.92
C GLN A 75 -4.13 1.50 -10.66
N LYS A 76 -5.21 2.27 -10.47
CA LYS A 76 -5.40 3.08 -9.26
C LYS A 76 -5.61 2.24 -8.01
N VAL A 77 -6.46 1.21 -8.07
CA VAL A 77 -6.70 0.27 -6.96
C VAL A 77 -5.39 -0.40 -6.54
N TYR A 78 -4.60 -0.84 -7.53
CA TYR A 78 -3.27 -1.40 -7.32
C TYR A 78 -2.31 -0.41 -6.67
N GLN A 79 -2.21 0.82 -7.20
CA GLN A 79 -1.35 1.87 -6.66
C GLN A 79 -1.71 2.23 -5.21
N TYR A 80 -2.99 2.18 -4.86
CA TYR A 80 -3.47 2.41 -3.49
C TYR A 80 -3.27 1.21 -2.55
N GLY A 81 -2.65 0.13 -3.02
CA GLY A 81 -2.33 -1.03 -2.19
C GLY A 81 -3.56 -1.83 -1.76
N ILE A 82 -4.67 -1.70 -2.49
CA ILE A 82 -5.94 -2.35 -2.17
C ILE A 82 -5.93 -3.74 -2.79
N ALA A 83 -6.07 -4.76 -1.94
CA ALA A 83 -6.25 -6.14 -2.38
C ALA A 83 -7.72 -6.43 -2.70
N GLY A 84 -7.96 -7.16 -3.80
CA GLY A 84 -9.23 -7.86 -3.97
C GLY A 84 -9.27 -9.06 -3.02
N LEU A 85 -10.35 -9.23 -2.26
CA LEU A 85 -10.53 -10.30 -1.25
C LEU A 85 -10.65 -11.73 -1.84
N GLY A 86 -10.37 -11.93 -3.14
CA GLY A 86 -10.14 -13.22 -3.76
C GLY A 86 -11.25 -14.29 -3.60
N GLY A 87 -12.16 -14.34 -4.57
CA GLY A 87 -12.65 -15.60 -5.16
C GLY A 87 -12.21 -15.76 -6.62
N ALA A 88 -11.94 -14.65 -7.30
CA ALA A 88 -11.25 -14.58 -8.58
C ALA A 88 -10.10 -13.59 -8.41
N VAL A 89 -8.88 -14.04 -8.66
CA VAL A 89 -7.70 -13.18 -8.73
C VAL A 89 -8.02 -12.09 -9.76
N PHE A 90 -7.82 -10.83 -9.42
CA PHE A 90 -7.99 -9.72 -10.34
C PHE A 90 -6.88 -9.81 -11.39
N GLN A 91 -7.10 -10.62 -12.44
CA GLN A 91 -6.17 -10.82 -13.54
C GLN A 91 -6.35 -9.68 -14.53
N PRO A 92 -5.31 -8.89 -14.85
CA PRO A 92 -5.36 -8.02 -16.02
C PRO A 92 -5.59 -8.92 -17.24
N GLN A 93 -6.67 -8.69 -18.00
CA GLN A 93 -6.83 -9.33 -19.30
C GLN A 93 -5.63 -8.95 -20.17
N GLN A 94 -4.84 -9.94 -20.59
CA GLN A 94 -3.87 -9.76 -21.66
C GLN A 94 -4.59 -9.97 -23.00
N ASN A 95 -4.59 -8.94 -23.83
CA ASN A 95 -4.72 -9.07 -25.28
C ASN A 95 -3.33 -9.29 -25.89
#